data_AF-A0A352V7G9-F1
#
_entry.id   AF-A0A352V7G9-F1
#
_cell.length_a   1.000
_cell.length_b   1.000
_cell.length_c   1.000
_cell.angle_alpha   90.00
_cell.angle_beta   90.00
_cell.angle_gamma   90.00
#
_symmetry.space_group_name_H-M   'P 1'
#
loop_
_entity.id
_entity.type
_entity.pdbx_description
1 polymer ?
#
loop_
_entity_poly.entity_id
_entity_poly.type
_entity_poly.pdbx_seq_one_letter_code
_entity_poly.pdbx_strand_id
1 'polypeptide(L)'
;MFSFLFPNMKIRSTKKELMDFEDCDTEKLIKTVAQFRLLNMLFSSSNSLINKYIFTDIKKRKISEVNFLDIGAGGCDIPIWFLKKCKKIGIKASITCIDSDERITEYAIKVCKNFPDIKVIHGNAFDLKLHGKFDYIFTNHFLHHIDDQSIPSLLSIISES
;
A
#
# COMPACT_ATOMS: atom_id res chain seq x y z
N MET A 1 -24.09 -30.50 4.81
CA MET A 1 -22.92 -30.96 4.01
C MET A 1 -22.49 -29.85 3.05
N PHE A 2 -22.12 -28.67 3.57
CA PHE A 2 -21.67 -27.49 2.78
C PHE A 2 -20.57 -26.68 3.52
N SER A 3 -19.88 -27.27 4.50
CA SER A 3 -18.90 -26.55 5.33
C SER A 3 -17.48 -26.53 4.72
N PHE A 4 -17.29 -27.03 3.50
CA PHE A 4 -15.95 -27.25 2.91
C PHE A 4 -15.53 -26.22 1.86
N LEU A 5 -16.41 -25.32 1.43
CA LEU A 5 -16.15 -24.42 0.30
C LEU A 5 -15.56 -23.06 0.69
N PHE A 6 -15.71 -22.64 1.95
CA PHE A 6 -15.15 -21.37 2.41
C PHE A 6 -14.56 -21.52 3.81
N PRO A 7 -13.31 -21.06 4.03
CA PRO A 7 -12.73 -21.03 5.38
C PRO A 7 -13.55 -20.11 6.28
N ASN A 8 -13.47 -20.33 7.59
CA ASN A 8 -14.12 -19.47 8.57
C ASN A 8 -13.48 -18.08 8.55
N MET A 9 -14.13 -17.12 7.90
CA MET A 9 -13.63 -15.74 7.76
C MET A 9 -13.73 -14.90 9.04
N LYS A 10 -14.26 -15.44 10.14
CA LYS A 10 -14.26 -14.77 11.45
C LYS A 10 -12.90 -14.84 12.16
N ILE A 11 -12.04 -15.77 11.73
CA ILE A 11 -10.74 -16.02 12.34
C ILE A 11 -9.68 -15.63 11.30
N ARG A 12 -8.73 -14.80 11.71
CA ARG A 12 -7.60 -14.43 10.87
C ARG A 12 -6.75 -15.68 10.60
N SER A 13 -6.45 -15.94 9.32
CA SER A 13 -5.52 -17.00 8.93
C SER A 13 -4.09 -16.56 9.25
N THR A 14 -3.30 -17.46 9.84
CA THR A 14 -1.85 -17.29 10.06
C THR A 14 -1.01 -18.09 9.05
N LYS A 15 -1.66 -18.78 8.10
CA LYS A 15 -0.95 -19.53 7.05
C LYS A 15 -0.35 -18.55 6.03
N LYS A 16 0.90 -18.80 5.66
CA LYS A 16 1.62 -18.09 4.59
C LYS A 16 0.87 -18.21 3.27
N GLU A 17 0.74 -17.12 2.51
CA GLU A 17 0.05 -17.15 1.23
C GLU A 17 0.90 -17.86 0.17
N LEU A 18 0.26 -18.48 -0.82
CA LEU A 18 0.97 -19.17 -1.91
C LEU A 18 1.87 -18.24 -2.73
N MET A 19 1.61 -16.93 -2.70
CA MET A 19 2.41 -15.92 -3.40
C MET A 19 3.67 -15.49 -2.63
N ASP A 20 3.71 -15.76 -1.32
CA ASP A 20 4.84 -15.38 -0.44
C ASP A 20 5.99 -16.40 -0.50
N PHE A 21 5.82 -17.49 -1.25
CA PHE A 21 6.88 -18.48 -1.44
C PHE A 21 7.87 -18.02 -2.51
N GLU A 22 9.16 -18.22 -2.24
CA GLU A 22 10.26 -17.79 -3.12
C GLU A 22 10.24 -18.50 -4.47
N ASP A 23 9.77 -19.74 -4.51
CA ASP A 23 9.63 -20.57 -5.71
C ASP A 23 8.34 -20.28 -6.52
N CYS A 24 7.55 -19.27 -6.10
CA CYS A 24 6.36 -18.87 -6.83
C CYS A 24 6.72 -18.31 -8.21
N ASP A 25 6.04 -18.81 -9.25
CA ASP A 25 6.20 -18.37 -10.62
C ASP A 25 5.99 -16.85 -10.73
N THR A 26 7.03 -16.15 -11.19
CA THR A 26 7.06 -14.68 -11.20
C THR A 26 6.04 -14.11 -12.20
N GLU A 27 5.80 -14.76 -13.34
CA GLU A 27 4.76 -14.30 -14.26
C GLU A 27 3.37 -14.46 -13.66
N LYS A 28 3.12 -15.57 -12.98
CA LYS A 28 1.85 -15.83 -12.31
C LYS A 28 1.63 -14.86 -11.16
N LEU A 29 2.69 -14.54 -10.40
CA LEU A 29 2.67 -13.50 -9.37
C LEU A 29 2.29 -12.15 -9.97
N ILE A 30 3.00 -11.69 -11.01
CA ILE A 30 2.73 -10.40 -11.65
C ILE A 30 1.30 -10.36 -12.23
N LYS A 31 0.85 -11.44 -12.88
CA LYS A 31 -0.54 -11.55 -13.38
C LYS A 31 -1.54 -11.44 -12.24
N THR A 32 -1.27 -12.05 -11.09
CA THR A 32 -2.13 -12.00 -9.90
C THR A 32 -2.15 -10.61 -9.29
N VAL A 33 -0.99 -9.96 -9.12
CA VAL A 33 -0.89 -8.55 -8.66
C VAL A 33 -1.63 -7.62 -9.62
N ALA A 34 -1.48 -7.81 -10.93
CA ALA A 34 -2.21 -7.05 -11.95
C ALA A 34 -3.73 -7.31 -11.92
N GLN A 35 -4.18 -8.50 -11.51
CA GLN A 35 -5.60 -8.78 -11.27
C GLN A 35 -6.09 -8.14 -9.96
N PHE A 36 -5.25 -8.07 -8.93
CA PHE A 36 -5.56 -7.35 -7.70
C PHE A 36 -5.77 -5.86 -7.92
N ARG A 37 -5.18 -5.24 -8.93
CA ARG A 37 -5.56 -3.88 -9.36
C ARG A 37 -7.07 -3.74 -9.56
N LEU A 38 -7.68 -4.71 -10.25
CA LEU A 38 -9.11 -4.70 -10.54
C LEU A 38 -9.92 -4.90 -9.26
N LEU A 39 -9.50 -5.84 -8.40
CA LEU A 39 -10.17 -6.13 -7.14
C LEU A 39 -10.01 -4.99 -6.11
N ASN A 40 -8.84 -4.40 -5.98
CA ASN A 40 -8.59 -3.24 -5.14
C ASN A 40 -9.39 -2.03 -5.64
N MET A 41 -9.45 -1.79 -6.95
CA MET A 41 -10.26 -0.70 -7.49
C MET A 41 -11.76 -0.89 -7.24
N LEU A 42 -12.26 -2.13 -7.30
CA LEU A 42 -13.69 -2.45 -7.19
C LEU A 42 -14.16 -2.70 -5.75
N PHE A 43 -13.31 -3.23 -4.88
CA PHE A 43 -13.69 -3.73 -3.54
C PHE A 43 -12.90 -3.11 -2.40
N SER A 44 -11.75 -2.47 -2.65
CA SER A 44 -11.07 -1.73 -1.58
C SER A 44 -11.77 -0.39 -1.38
N SER A 45 -12.25 -0.15 -0.16
CA SER A 45 -12.75 1.17 0.25
C SER A 45 -11.64 2.22 0.34
N SER A 46 -10.40 1.92 -0.08
CA SER A 46 -9.21 2.77 0.04
C SER A 46 -9.43 4.17 -0.53
N ASN A 47 -10.00 4.30 -1.73
CA ASN A 47 -10.30 5.61 -2.29
C ASN A 47 -11.31 6.39 -1.42
N SER A 48 -12.32 5.71 -0.88
CA SER A 48 -13.32 6.31 0.01
C SER A 48 -12.70 6.75 1.33
N LEU A 49 -11.85 5.92 1.93
CA LEU A 49 -11.12 6.21 3.17
C LEU A 49 -10.16 7.39 2.98
N ILE A 50 -9.34 7.37 1.93
CA ILE A 50 -8.43 8.47 1.61
C ILE A 50 -9.21 9.77 1.37
N ASN A 51 -10.36 9.72 0.69
CA ASN A 51 -11.22 10.89 0.54
C ASN A 51 -11.77 11.40 1.87
N LYS A 52 -12.29 10.50 2.69
CA LYS A 52 -12.95 10.82 3.95
C LYS A 52 -11.97 11.39 4.98
N TYR A 53 -10.78 10.82 5.10
CA TYR A 53 -9.84 11.17 6.16
C TYR A 53 -8.75 12.12 5.66
N ILE A 54 -8.02 11.76 4.60
CA ILE A 54 -6.85 12.52 4.15
C ILE A 54 -7.29 13.79 3.41
N PHE A 55 -8.11 13.67 2.36
CA PHE A 55 -8.51 14.86 1.60
C PHE A 55 -9.39 15.83 2.39
N THR A 56 -10.19 15.32 3.34
CA THR A 56 -10.92 16.18 4.29
C THR A 56 -9.96 16.97 5.18
N ASP A 57 -8.91 16.34 5.71
CA ASP A 57 -7.90 17.01 6.53
C ASP A 57 -7.08 18.03 5.73
N ILE A 58 -6.59 17.65 4.54
CA ILE A 58 -5.88 18.55 3.60
C ILE A 58 -6.72 19.81 3.37
N LYS A 59 -8.01 19.66 3.07
CA LYS A 59 -8.91 20.80 2.83
C LYS A 59 -9.10 21.64 4.09
N LYS A 60 -9.33 21.02 5.24
CA LYS A 60 -9.56 21.72 6.52
C LYS A 60 -8.35 22.55 6.92
N ARG A 61 -7.15 21.99 6.76
CA ARG A 61 -5.87 22.61 7.12
C ARG A 61 -5.28 23.50 6.03
N LYS A 62 -5.92 23.55 4.84
CA LYS A 62 -5.45 24.28 3.65
C LYS A 62 -4.01 23.91 3.27
N ILE A 63 -3.69 22.62 3.39
CA ILE A 63 -2.39 22.10 2.98
C ILE A 63 -2.26 22.22 1.47
N SER A 64 -1.09 22.63 0.97
CA SER A 64 -0.78 22.77 -0.46
C SER A 64 0.28 21.78 -0.96
N GLU A 65 1.00 21.14 -0.06
CA GLU A 65 2.02 20.12 -0.35
C GLU A 65 1.91 18.96 0.64
N VAL A 66 2.04 17.72 0.17
CA VAL A 66 1.95 16.50 0.99
C VAL A 66 3.06 15.50 0.66
N ASN A 67 3.65 14.92 1.70
CA ASN A 67 4.49 13.73 1.63
C ASN A 67 3.66 12.53 2.07
N PHE A 68 3.37 11.64 1.12
CA PHE A 68 2.52 10.47 1.34
C PHE A 68 3.37 9.20 1.28
N LEU A 69 3.12 8.29 2.21
CA LEU A 69 3.74 6.97 2.23
C LEU A 69 2.66 5.89 2.05
N ASP A 70 2.90 4.96 1.12
CA ASP A 70 2.13 3.73 1.00
C ASP A 70 3.00 2.51 1.34
N ILE A 71 2.56 1.73 2.33
CA ILE A 71 3.25 0.53 2.81
C ILE A 71 2.49 -0.70 2.31
N GLY A 72 3.21 -1.60 1.63
CA GLY A 72 2.62 -2.71 0.89
C GLY A 72 1.97 -2.19 -0.40
N ALA A 73 2.66 -1.31 -1.10
CA ALA A 73 2.08 -0.55 -2.21
C ALA A 73 1.72 -1.42 -3.43
N GLY A 74 2.22 -2.66 -3.51
CA GLY A 74 1.92 -3.56 -4.61
C GLY A 74 2.24 -2.93 -5.97
N GLY A 75 1.28 -3.00 -6.89
CA GLY A 75 1.37 -2.36 -8.22
C GLY A 75 1.26 -0.83 -8.25
N CYS A 76 1.25 -0.15 -7.10
CA CYS A 76 1.17 1.31 -6.97
C CYS A 76 -0.11 1.97 -7.53
N ASP A 77 -1.21 1.24 -7.61
CA ASP A 77 -2.48 1.78 -8.14
C ASP A 77 -3.07 2.90 -7.27
N ILE A 78 -3.05 2.73 -5.93
CA ILE A 78 -3.52 3.73 -4.97
C ILE A 78 -2.64 4.99 -5.00
N PRO A 79 -1.29 4.89 -4.94
CA PRO A 79 -0.36 6.01 -5.11
C PRO A 79 -0.60 6.81 -6.39
N ILE A 80 -0.76 6.12 -7.52
CA ILE A 80 -1.00 6.76 -8.82
C ILE A 80 -2.34 7.49 -8.83
N TRP A 81 -3.40 6.88 -8.29
CA TRP A 81 -4.70 7.52 -8.16
C TRP A 81 -4.63 8.76 -7.25
N PHE A 82 -3.97 8.65 -6.10
CA PHE A 82 -3.79 9.74 -5.15
C PHE A 82 -3.05 10.92 -5.79
N LEU A 83 -1.92 10.66 -6.45
CA LEU A 83 -1.14 11.69 -7.15
C LEU A 83 -1.98 12.43 -8.20
N LYS A 84 -2.71 11.69 -9.04
CA LYS A 84 -3.59 12.28 -10.06
C LYS A 84 -4.67 13.15 -9.43
N LYS A 85 -5.25 12.70 -8.31
CA LYS A 85 -6.25 13.48 -7.60
C LYS A 85 -5.66 14.75 -7.01
N CYS A 86 -4.50 14.68 -6.34
CA CYS A 86 -3.76 15.84 -5.82
C CYS A 86 -3.50 16.88 -6.94
N LYS A 87 -2.97 16.43 -8.08
CA LYS A 87 -2.75 17.30 -9.26
C LYS A 87 -4.03 18.00 -9.72
N LYS A 88 -5.16 17.29 -9.75
CA LYS A 88 -6.47 17.86 -10.14
C LYS A 88 -6.96 18.96 -9.19
N ILE A 89 -6.63 18.88 -7.90
CA ILE A 89 -7.07 19.85 -6.89
C ILE A 89 -5.99 20.86 -6.49
N GLY A 90 -4.86 20.91 -7.23
CA GLY A 90 -3.79 21.89 -6.99
C GLY A 90 -2.90 21.58 -5.78
N ILE A 91 -2.83 20.32 -5.35
CA ILE A 91 -1.95 19.87 -4.26
C ILE A 91 -0.68 19.26 -4.86
N LYS A 92 0.48 19.73 -4.44
CA LYS A 92 1.77 19.10 -4.75
C LYS A 92 1.91 17.85 -3.87
N ALA A 93 2.20 16.70 -4.45
CA ALA A 93 2.33 15.46 -3.70
C ALA A 93 3.62 14.75 -4.07
N SER A 94 4.41 14.40 -3.05
CA SER A 94 5.56 13.51 -3.15
C SER A 94 5.17 12.18 -2.51
N ILE A 95 5.34 11.08 -3.22
CA ILE A 95 4.87 9.77 -2.77
C ILE A 95 6.03 8.78 -2.66
N THR A 96 6.12 8.12 -1.51
CA THR A 96 7.00 6.96 -1.32
C THR A 96 6.16 5.70 -1.21
N CYS A 97 6.55 4.66 -1.93
CA CYS A 97 5.92 3.35 -1.95
C CYS A 97 6.94 2.32 -1.48
N ILE A 98 6.59 1.53 -0.47
CA ILE A 98 7.45 0.46 0.07
C ILE A 98 6.74 -0.87 -0.14
N ASP A 99 7.49 -1.87 -0.60
CA ASP A 99 7.05 -3.25 -0.66
C ASP A 99 8.23 -4.19 -0.34
N SER A 100 7.95 -5.30 0.34
CA SER A 100 8.97 -6.26 0.78
C SER A 100 9.38 -7.26 -0.31
N ASP A 101 8.57 -7.42 -1.36
CA ASP A 101 8.87 -8.30 -2.47
C ASP A 101 9.59 -7.54 -3.60
N GLU A 102 10.83 -7.93 -3.88
CA GLU A 102 11.65 -7.33 -4.94
C GLU A 102 10.96 -7.43 -6.32
N ARG A 103 10.30 -8.56 -6.61
CA ARG A 103 9.59 -8.78 -7.89
C ARG A 103 8.44 -7.79 -8.06
N ILE A 104 7.74 -7.48 -6.98
CA ILE A 104 6.64 -6.51 -6.95
C ILE A 104 7.19 -5.09 -7.13
N THR A 105 8.26 -4.73 -6.43
CA THR A 105 8.87 -3.40 -6.57
C THR A 105 9.44 -3.17 -7.98
N GLU A 106 10.09 -4.15 -8.59
CA GLU A 106 10.54 -4.06 -9.99
C GLU A 106 9.37 -3.80 -10.96
N TYR A 107 8.25 -4.51 -10.77
CA TYR A 107 7.04 -4.27 -11.54
C TYR A 107 6.48 -2.86 -11.30
N ALA A 108 6.38 -2.44 -10.04
CA ALA A 108 5.87 -1.14 -9.65
C ALA A 108 6.73 0.01 -10.22
N ILE A 109 8.07 -0.12 -10.23
CA ILE A 109 8.98 0.84 -10.87
C ILE A 109 8.63 1.01 -12.35
N LYS A 110 8.37 -0.09 -13.08
CA LYS A 110 7.97 -0.04 -14.48
C LYS A 110 6.62 0.66 -14.66
N VAL A 111 5.64 0.39 -13.80
CA VAL A 111 4.33 1.03 -13.79
C VAL A 111 4.43 2.53 -13.50
N CYS A 112 5.30 2.92 -12.56
CA CYS A 112 5.49 4.29 -12.09
C CYS A 112 6.41 5.13 -12.99
N LYS A 113 6.94 4.60 -14.10
CA LYS A 113 7.88 5.30 -14.99
C LYS A 113 7.43 6.70 -15.43
N ASN A 114 6.12 6.90 -15.62
CA ASN A 114 5.55 8.18 -16.05
C ASN A 114 5.09 9.07 -14.88
N PHE A 115 5.42 8.72 -13.64
CA PHE A 115 5.01 9.39 -12.42
C PHE A 115 6.26 9.73 -11.58
N PRO A 116 7.02 10.77 -11.94
CA PRO A 116 8.30 11.10 -11.29
C PRO A 116 8.15 11.50 -9.82
N ASP A 117 6.94 11.90 -9.41
CA ASP A 117 6.62 12.23 -8.02
C ASP A 117 6.38 10.97 -7.15
N ILE A 118 6.50 9.76 -7.73
CA ILE A 118 6.38 8.48 -7.02
C ILE A 118 7.74 7.78 -6.99
N LYS A 119 8.24 7.54 -5.78
CA LYS A 119 9.43 6.74 -5.52
C LYS A 119 9.02 5.38 -4.99
N VAL A 120 9.47 4.31 -5.65
CA VAL A 120 9.27 2.92 -5.19
C VAL A 120 10.58 2.44 -4.55
N ILE A 121 10.47 1.80 -3.39
CA ILE A 121 11.59 1.30 -2.60
C ILE A 121 11.30 -0.16 -2.24
N HIS A 122 12.26 -1.04 -2.55
CA HIS A 122 12.28 -2.38 -1.96
C HIS A 122 12.78 -2.27 -0.52
N GLY A 123 11.95 -2.69 0.44
CA GLY A 123 12.28 -2.53 1.84
C GLY A 123 11.19 -3.03 2.78
N ASN A 124 11.52 -3.07 4.06
CA ASN A 124 10.60 -3.47 5.11
C ASN A 124 9.96 -2.23 5.77
N ALA A 125 8.68 -2.31 6.10
CA ALA A 125 7.97 -1.30 6.87
C ALA A 125 8.52 -1.08 8.29
N PHE A 126 9.39 -1.95 8.81
CA PHE A 126 10.06 -1.69 10.08
C PHE A 126 11.25 -0.72 9.95
N ASP A 127 11.69 -0.41 8.73
CA ASP A 127 12.81 0.49 8.45
C ASP A 127 12.37 1.92 8.08
N LEU A 128 11.11 2.27 8.35
CA LEU A 128 10.48 3.55 7.96
C LEU A 128 11.25 4.80 8.34
N LYS A 129 11.96 4.79 9.48
CA LYS A 129 12.79 5.92 9.92
C LYS A 129 13.90 6.27 8.92
N LEU A 130 14.28 5.34 8.05
CA LEU A 130 15.28 5.55 7.00
C LEU A 130 14.70 6.22 5.74
N HIS A 131 13.38 6.37 5.65
CA HIS A 131 12.69 6.77 4.42
C HIS A 131 12.14 8.21 4.45
N GLY A 132 12.24 8.91 5.57
CA GLY A 132 11.92 10.34 5.70
C GLY A 132 10.74 10.62 6.61
N LYS A 133 10.22 11.85 6.54
CA LYS A 133 9.01 12.30 7.26
C LYS A 133 7.81 12.30 6.33
N PHE A 134 6.65 11.88 6.85
CA PHE A 134 5.43 11.74 6.06
C PHE A 134 4.26 12.45 6.74
N ASP A 135 3.47 13.19 5.96
CA ASP A 135 2.25 13.84 6.44
C ASP A 135 1.11 12.84 6.62
N TYR A 136 1.08 11.83 5.73
CA TYR A 136 0.10 10.75 5.74
C TYR A 136 0.77 9.44 5.42
N ILE A 137 0.49 8.43 6.24
CA ILE A 137 0.90 7.04 6.02
C ILE A 137 -0.36 6.23 5.76
N PHE A 138 -0.36 5.50 4.66
CA PHE A 138 -1.43 4.61 4.27
C PHE A 138 -0.87 3.19 4.12
N THR A 139 -1.71 2.23 4.47
CA THR A 139 -1.39 0.83 4.28
C THR A 139 -2.69 0.08 4.08
N ASN A 140 -2.75 -0.75 3.05
CA ASN A 140 -3.92 -1.53 2.70
C ASN A 140 -3.46 -2.94 2.39
N HIS A 141 -4.15 -3.94 2.94
CA HIS A 141 -3.76 -5.34 2.79
C HIS A 141 -2.29 -5.61 3.20
N PHE A 142 -1.75 -4.91 4.19
CA PHE A 142 -0.38 -5.15 4.69
C PHE A 142 -0.38 -5.93 6.02
N LEU A 143 -1.44 -5.75 6.82
CA LEU A 143 -1.48 -6.30 8.17
C LEU A 143 -1.47 -7.84 8.18
N HIS A 144 -1.87 -8.53 7.11
CA HIS A 144 -1.96 -10.00 7.11
C HIS A 144 -0.60 -10.70 7.13
N HIS A 145 0.48 -10.04 6.68
CA HIS A 145 1.86 -10.54 6.76
C HIS A 145 2.59 -10.17 8.06
N ILE A 146 1.96 -9.33 8.91
CA ILE A 146 2.54 -8.90 10.18
C ILE A 146 1.93 -9.73 11.30
N ASP A 147 2.77 -10.40 12.08
CA ASP A 147 2.33 -11.07 13.30
C ASP A 147 1.65 -10.06 14.23
N ASP A 148 0.57 -10.45 14.90
CA ASP A 148 -0.24 -9.55 15.72
C ASP A 148 0.62 -8.83 16.79
N GLN A 149 1.71 -9.46 17.23
CA GLN A 149 2.67 -8.89 18.18
C GLN A 149 3.56 -7.78 17.62
N SER A 150 3.72 -7.66 16.29
CA SER A 150 4.56 -6.65 15.66
C SER A 150 3.80 -5.37 15.30
N ILE A 151 2.46 -5.39 15.40
CA ILE A 151 1.59 -4.23 15.12
C ILE A 151 1.90 -3.04 16.05
N PRO A 152 2.04 -3.20 17.38
CA PRO A 152 2.38 -2.08 18.27
C PRO A 152 3.72 -1.44 17.92
N SER A 153 4.71 -2.24 17.55
CA SER A 153 6.04 -1.77 17.15
C SER A 153 5.97 -0.94 15.86
N LEU A 154 5.21 -1.40 14.87
CA LEU A 154 4.98 -0.64 13.63
C LEU A 154 4.28 0.69 13.91
N LEU A 155 3.26 0.70 14.78
CA LEU A 155 2.54 1.92 15.16
C LEU A 155 3.44 2.92 15.90
N SER A 156 4.34 2.42 16.76
CA SER A 156 5.35 3.27 17.44
C SER A 156 6.27 3.93 16.42
N ILE A 157 6.78 3.16 15.45
CA ILE A 157 7.64 3.68 14.38
C ILE A 157 6.90 4.74 13.56
N ILE A 158 5.65 4.46 13.16
CA ILE A 158 4.79 5.40 12.43
C ILE A 158 4.58 6.70 13.21
N SER A 159 4.36 6.63 14.52
CA SER A 159 4.12 7.82 15.35
C SER A 159 5.34 8.72 15.53
N GLU A 160 6.53 8.18 15.31
CA GLU A 160 7.81 8.87 15.44
C GLU A 160 8.39 9.35 14.09
N SER A 161 7.75 8.99 12.97
CA SER A 161 8.15 9.32 11.60
C SER A 161 7.43 10.58 11.10
#